data_AF-A0A8H9XFR1-F1
#
_entry.id   AF-A0A8H9XFR1-F1
#
_cell.length_a   1.000
_cell.length_b   1.000
_cell.length_c   1.000
_cell.angle_alpha   90.00
_cell.angle_beta   90.00
_cell.angle_gamma   90.00
#
_symmetry.space_group_name_H-M   'P 1'
#
loop_
_entity.id
_entity.type
_entity.pdbx_description
1 polymer ?
#
loop_
_entity_poly.entity_id
_entity_poly.type
_entity_poly.pdbx_seq_one_letter_code
_entity_poly.pdbx_strand_id
1 'polypeptide(L)' 'MHHIRLYRLRNEHRWLDREIRREERRPNRDELRIQELKRRKLNLRDQIFLAEAGLSPVRF' A
#
# COMPACT_ATOMS: atom_id res chain seq x y z
N MET A 1 -11.84 15.73 10.50
CA MET A 1 -10.39 15.41 10.50
C MET A 1 -10.03 14.00 9.98
N HIS A 2 -10.94 13.02 9.88
CA HIS A 2 -10.63 11.66 9.35
C HIS A 2 -10.37 11.57 7.84
N HIS A 3 -10.91 12.49 7.03
CA HIS A 3 -10.81 12.43 5.57
C HIS A 3 -9.36 12.57 5.05
N ILE A 4 -8.51 13.33 5.74
CA ILE A 4 -7.12 13.58 5.31
C ILE A 4 -6.28 12.30 5.41
N ARG A 5 -6.49 11.50 6.47
CA ARG A 5 -5.77 10.25 6.68
C ARG A 5 -6.12 9.22 5.62
N LEU A 6 -7.41 9.05 5.33
CA LEU A 6 -7.88 8.15 4.28
C LEU A 6 -7.40 8.57 2.88
N TYR A 7 -7.45 9.87 2.59
CA TYR A 7 -6.95 10.39 1.31
C TYR A 7 -5.46 10.12 1.12
N ARG A 8 -4.64 10.32 2.17
CA ARG A 8 -3.20 10.02 2.13
C ARG A 8 -2.96 8.52 1.91
N LEU A 9 -3.61 7.65 2.68
CA LEU A 9 -3.46 6.20 2.55
C LEU A 9 -3.85 5.71 1.14
N ARG A 10 -4.97 6.20 0.59
CA ARG A 10 -5.39 5.86 -0.79
C ARG A 10 -4.41 6.36 -1.84
N ASN A 11 -3.84 7.56 -1.66
CA ASN A 11 -2.80 8.07 -2.55
C ASN A 11 -1.53 7.21 -2.52
N GLU A 12 -1.09 6.82 -1.33
CA GLU A 12 0.09 5.99 -1.14
C GLU A 12 -0.10 4.58 -1.71
N HIS A 13 -1.29 4.00 -1.52
CA HIS A 13 -1.67 2.73 -2.16
C HIS A 13 -1.61 2.83 -3.70
N ARG A 14 -2.15 3.91 -4.29
CA ARG A 14 -2.07 4.14 -5.75
C ARG A 14 -0.64 4.32 -6.23
N TRP A 15 0.22 4.95 -5.43
CA TRP A 15 1.63 5.10 -5.75
C TRP A 15 2.35 3.75 -5.75
N LEU A 16 2.15 2.92 -4.72
CA LEU A 16 2.70 1.56 -4.67
C LEU A 16 2.25 0.70 -5.86
N ASP A 17 1.00 0.83 -6.28
CA ASP A 17 0.50 0.13 -7.47
C ASP A 17 1.21 0.53 -8.76
N ARG A 18 1.59 1.81 -8.89
CA ARG A 18 2.39 2.28 -10.04
C ARG A 18 3.82 1.76 -9.98
N GLU A 19 4.44 1.81 -8.80
CA GLU A 19 5.81 1.30 -8.61
C GLU A 19 5.90 -0.20 -8.85
N ILE A 20 4.94 -1.00 -8.35
CA ILE A 20 4.90 -2.45 -8.63
C ILE A 20 4.83 -2.70 -10.13
N ARG A 21 3.92 -2.03 -10.85
CA ARG A 21 3.80 -2.18 -12.32
C ARG A 21 5.05 -1.73 -13.06
N ARG A 22 5.75 -0.73 -12.53
CA ARG A 22 7.01 -0.24 -13.11
C ARG A 22 8.13 -1.26 -12.91
N GLU A 23 8.27 -1.82 -11.72
CA GLU A 23 9.25 -2.87 -11.42
C GLU A 23 8.95 -4.17 -12.18
N GLU A 24 7.68 -4.56 -12.32
CA GLU A 24 7.28 -5.75 -13.09
C GLU A 24 7.57 -5.61 -14.59
N ARG A 25 7.60 -4.37 -15.12
CA ARG A 25 7.93 -4.08 -16.53
C ARG A 25 9.44 -3.93 -16.78
N ARG A 26 10.28 -3.91 -15.74
CA ARG A 26 11.72 -3.79 -15.91
C ARG A 26 12.30 -5.10 -16.44
N PRO A 27 13.25 -5.04 -17.40
CA PRO A 27 13.90 -6.23 -17.94
C PRO A 27 14.70 -7.01 -16.88
N ASN A 28 15.31 -6.31 -15.91
CA ASN A 28 15.94 -6.90 -14.72
C ASN A 28 15.04 -6.71 -13.51
N ARG A 29 13.85 -7.32 -13.53
CA ARG A 29 12.90 -7.21 -12.41
C ARG A 29 13.53 -7.77 -11.14
N ASP A 30 13.51 -6.97 -10.08
CA ASP A 30 13.94 -7.41 -8.75
C ASP A 30 12.72 -8.03 -8.05
N GLU A 31 12.68 -9.36 -8.01
CA GLU A 31 11.56 -10.11 -7.42
C GLU A 31 11.44 -9.88 -5.91
N LEU A 32 12.55 -9.67 -5.20
CA LEU A 32 12.53 -9.30 -3.78
C LEU A 32 11.90 -7.92 -3.60
N ARG A 33 12.28 -6.96 -4.43
CA ARG A 33 11.70 -5.61 -4.41
C ARG A 33 10.20 -5.63 -4.69
N ILE A 34 9.77 -6.43 -5.66
CA ILE A 34 8.33 -6.59 -5.98
C ILE A 34 7.59 -7.22 -4.80
N GLN A 35 8.15 -8.23 -4.14
CA GLN A 35 7.56 -8.83 -2.94
C GLN A 35 7.44 -7.82 -1.79
N GLU A 36 8.47 -7.02 -1.54
CA GLU A 36 8.42 -5.97 -0.52
C GLU A 36 7.33 -4.93 -0.81
N LEU A 37 7.23 -4.48 -2.07
CA LEU A 37 6.21 -3.53 -2.50
C LEU A 37 4.79 -4.11 -2.36
N LYS A 38 4.59 -5.38 -2.71
CA LYS A 38 3.31 -6.09 -2.51
C LYS A 38 2.96 -6.22 -1.03
N ARG A 39 3.93 -6.53 -0.16
CA ARG A 39 3.72 -6.58 1.30
C ARG A 39 3.33 -5.22 1.87
N ARG A 40 4.00 -4.15 1.44
CA ARG A 40 3.64 -2.76 1.82
C ARG A 40 2.24 -2.40 1.35
N LYS A 41 1.88 -2.80 0.13
CA LYS A 41 0.53 -2.57 -0.43
C LYS A 41 -0.56 -3.28 0.38
N LEU A 42 -0.32 -4.52 0.80
CA LEU A 42 -1.24 -5.27 1.66
C LEU A 42 -1.44 -4.55 3.01
N ASN A 43 -0.37 -4.18 3.69
CA ASN A 43 -0.44 -3.43 4.95
C ASN A 43 -1.16 -2.08 4.81
N LEU A 44 -1.04 -1.42 3.65
CA LEU A 44 -1.74 -0.17 3.35
C LEU A 44 -3.24 -0.41 3.12
N ARG A 45 -3.60 -1.49 2.43
CA ARG A 45 -5.00 -1.90 2.26
C ARG A 45 -5.65 -2.17 3.62
N ASP A 46 -4.96 -2.87 4.51
CA ASP A 46 -5.47 -3.16 5.85
C ASP A 46 -5.64 -1.88 6.67
N GLN A 47 -4.67 -0.97 6.60
CA GLN A 47 -4.79 0.35 7.24
C GLN A 47 -5.94 1.19 6.69
N ILE A 48 -6.21 1.12 5.38
CA ILE A 48 -7.37 1.78 4.76
C ILE A 48 -8.66 1.16 5.30
N PHE A 49 -8.76 -0.17 5.28
CA PHE A 49 -9.94 -0.89 5.77
C PHE A 49 -10.25 -0.54 7.23
N LEU A 50 -9.24 -0.54 8.08
CA LEU A 50 -9.36 -0.18 9.49
C LEU A 50 -9.75 1.29 9.67
N ALA A 51 -9.13 2.21 8.91
CA ALA A 51 -9.48 3.62 8.94
C ALA A 51 -10.91 3.90 8.44
N GLU A 52 -11.42 3.11 7.48
CA GLU A 52 -12.81 3.17 7.01
C GLU A 52 -13.79 2.58 8.03
N ALA A 53 -13.41 1.49 8.70
CA ALA A 53 -14.19 0.86 9.75
C ALA A 53 -14.18 1.63 11.08
N GLY A 54 -13.36 2.69 11.21
CA GLY A 54 -13.15 3.40 12.48
C GLY A 54 -12.39 2.59 13.52
N LEU A 55 -11.73 1.50 13.11
CA LEU A 55 -10.98 0.59 13.97
C LEU A 55 -9.49 0.95 13.93
N SER A 56 -8.80 0.79 15.06
CA SER A 56 -7.34 0.94 15.09
C SER A 56 -6.67 -0.37 14.66
N PRO A 57 -5.60 -0.34 13.83
CA PRO A 57 -4.83 -1.53 13.52
C PRO A 57 -4.32 -2.21 14.78
N VAL A 58 -4.63 -3.51 14.91
CA VAL A 58 -3.93 -4.39 15.84
C VAL A 58 -2.53 -4.57 15.27
N ARG A 59 -1.55 -3.93 15.91
CA ARG A 59 -0.13 -4.20 15.64
C ARG A 59 0.19 -5.54 16.29
N PHE A 60 0.42 -6.57 15.47
CA PHE A 60 1.11 -7.79 15.89
C PHE A 60 2.60 -7.64 15.60
#